data_AF-R7ZF31-F1
#
_entry.id   AF-R7ZF31-F1
#
_cell.length_a   1.000
_cell.length_b   1.000
_cell.length_c   1.000
_cell.angle_alpha   90.00
_cell.angle_beta   90.00
_cell.angle_gamma   90.00
#
_symmetry.space_group_name_H-M   'P 1'
#
loop_
_entity.id
_entity.type
_entity.pdbx_description
1 polymer ?
#
loop_
_entity_poly.entity_id
_entity_poly.type
_entity_poly.pdbx_seq_one_letter_code
_entity_poly.pdbx_strand_id
1 'polypeptide(L)'
;MTNIHVCTAQEKHQSAMKICKHPRTEVGKQTKTRIVIESLVDQFLATGLIRNERLFNRILYNKAIIWIQNEGYDGHLLAKANVADELKTRKNGFMMYMPTNPIVYEVNGEAYHLITRIDSVRAKPNLERLHLDPKPILSAARVNDLLCSMVMRFYETYVADLALVIATKRESNKLSNLKKYVEHEYAQFMQAVKTLNDYHLNWHPRGNGHELLLQVIDNLQLLKSKPGTVLVDFSNNHGYVIVEPAYLLIEETNSTAQAL
;
A
#
# COMPACT_ATOMS: atom_id res chain seq x y z
N MET A 1 -5.91 -9.43 58.22
CA MET A 1 -6.31 -10.08 56.95
C MET A 1 -6.03 -9.10 55.84
N THR A 2 -4.93 -9.30 55.12
CA THR A 2 -4.39 -8.36 54.14
C THR A 2 -4.88 -8.79 52.76
N ASN A 3 -5.67 -7.93 52.10
CA ASN A 3 -6.14 -8.15 50.74
C ASN A 3 -4.97 -8.09 49.77
N ILE A 4 -4.60 -9.23 49.20
CA ILE A 4 -3.66 -9.32 48.09
C ILE A 4 -4.43 -8.93 46.84
N HIS A 5 -4.20 -7.72 46.35
CA HIS A 5 -4.60 -7.34 44.99
C HIS A 5 -3.74 -8.11 44.00
N VAL A 6 -4.32 -9.15 43.43
CA VAL A 6 -3.79 -9.82 42.23
C VAL A 6 -4.04 -8.88 41.05
N CYS A 7 -3.05 -8.06 40.71
CA CYS A 7 -2.95 -7.44 39.39
C CYS A 7 -2.74 -8.56 38.37
N THR A 8 -3.81 -8.98 37.70
CA THR A 8 -3.67 -9.74 36.46
C THR A 8 -3.10 -8.80 35.40
N ALA A 9 -1.79 -8.87 35.20
CA ALA A 9 -1.13 -8.39 34.00
C ALA A 9 -1.74 -9.13 32.80
N GLN A 10 -2.74 -8.52 32.16
CA GLN A 10 -3.13 -8.91 30.81
C GLN A 10 -2.03 -8.42 29.86
N GLU A 11 -0.98 -9.22 29.75
CA GLU A 11 -0.11 -9.25 28.57
C GLU A 11 -0.97 -9.65 27.37
N LYS A 12 -1.66 -8.68 26.77
CA LYS A 12 -2.07 -8.79 25.37
C LYS A 12 -0.79 -8.70 24.55
N HIS A 13 -0.12 -9.83 24.36
CA HIS A 13 0.63 -10.06 23.13
C HIS A 13 -0.39 -10.02 21.98
N GLN A 14 -0.72 -8.82 21.49
CA GLN A 14 -1.40 -8.65 20.22
C GLN A 14 -0.48 -9.26 19.17
N SER A 15 -0.81 -10.48 18.73
CA SER A 15 -0.11 -11.16 17.65
C SER A 15 -0.03 -10.21 16.46
N ALA A 16 1.18 -9.87 16.02
CA ALA A 16 1.40 -9.01 14.88
C ALA A 16 0.60 -9.53 13.68
N MET A 17 -0.18 -8.65 13.03
CA MET A 17 -1.00 -9.04 11.88
C MET A 17 -0.15 -9.76 10.83
N LYS A 18 -0.63 -10.91 10.36
CA LYS A 18 0.00 -11.68 9.28
C LYS A 18 -0.81 -11.51 8.00
N ILE A 19 -0.13 -11.22 6.90
CA ILE A 19 -0.71 -11.14 5.56
C ILE A 19 0.09 -12.10 4.67
N CYS A 20 -0.58 -13.08 4.08
CA CYS A 20 0.06 -14.08 3.24
C CYS A 20 -0.75 -14.28 1.95
N LYS A 21 -0.08 -14.29 0.81
CA LYS A 21 -0.72 -14.56 -0.48
C LYS A 21 -0.90 -16.06 -0.67
N HIS A 22 -2.09 -16.49 -1.09
CA HIS A 22 -2.32 -17.88 -1.48
C HIS A 22 -1.62 -18.19 -2.80
N PRO A 23 -0.97 -19.36 -2.93
CA PRO A 23 -0.33 -19.76 -4.17
C PRO A 23 -1.38 -19.93 -5.26
N ARG A 24 -1.08 -19.42 -6.45
CA ARG A 24 -1.95 -19.55 -7.62
C ARG A 24 -1.13 -19.65 -8.89
N THR A 25 -1.66 -20.38 -9.86
CA THR A 25 -1.11 -20.48 -11.22
C THR A 25 -1.93 -19.58 -12.15
N GLU A 26 -1.27 -18.65 -12.83
CA GLU A 26 -1.96 -17.81 -13.80
C GLU A 26 -2.22 -18.59 -15.10
N VAL A 27 -3.50 -18.66 -15.51
CA VAL A 27 -3.92 -19.41 -16.71
C VAL A 27 -4.12 -18.48 -17.92
N GLY A 28 -3.23 -17.51 -18.16
CA GLY A 28 -3.42 -16.49 -19.22
C GLY A 28 -2.15 -16.04 -19.93
N LYS A 29 -2.23 -15.84 -21.26
CA LYS A 29 -1.11 -15.51 -22.18
C LYS A 29 -0.70 -14.02 -22.26
N GLN A 30 -1.33 -13.10 -21.53
CA GLN A 30 -1.00 -11.66 -21.61
C GLN A 30 -1.00 -11.02 -20.22
N THR A 31 -0.07 -10.08 -20.00
CA THR A 31 0.03 -9.29 -18.77
C THR A 31 -1.24 -8.46 -18.59
N LYS A 32 -2.22 -8.98 -17.86
CA LYS A 32 -3.47 -8.26 -17.61
C LYS A 32 -3.22 -7.22 -16.53
N THR A 33 -3.89 -6.07 -16.62
CA THR A 33 -3.99 -5.01 -15.61
C THR A 33 -4.00 -5.51 -14.14
N ARG A 34 -4.66 -6.65 -13.89
CA ARG A 34 -4.71 -7.33 -12.58
C ARG A 34 -3.33 -7.68 -12.01
N ILE A 35 -2.37 -8.06 -12.85
CA ILE A 35 -1.03 -8.50 -12.45
C ILE A 35 -0.22 -7.30 -11.94
N VAL A 36 -0.43 -6.12 -12.53
CA VAL A 36 0.28 -4.91 -12.10
C VAL A 36 -0.12 -4.53 -10.67
N ILE A 37 -1.42 -4.58 -10.36
CA ILE A 37 -1.93 -4.29 -9.01
C ILE A 37 -1.48 -5.37 -8.03
N GLU A 38 -1.57 -6.65 -8.43
CA GLU A 38 -1.06 -7.79 -7.66
C GLU A 38 0.43 -7.62 -7.33
N SER A 39 1.25 -7.31 -8.35
CA SER A 39 2.69 -7.09 -8.21
C SER A 39 3.00 -5.93 -7.27
N LEU A 40 2.23 -4.85 -7.31
CA LEU A 40 2.46 -3.70 -6.42
C LEU A 40 2.11 -4.03 -4.96
N VAL A 41 1.04 -4.80 -4.72
CA VAL A 41 0.71 -5.32 -3.38
C VAL A 41 1.83 -6.24 -2.89
N ASP A 42 2.30 -7.17 -3.73
CA ASP A 42 3.40 -8.08 -3.40
C ASP A 42 4.69 -7.31 -3.09
N GLN A 43 5.00 -6.26 -3.85
CA GLN A 43 6.14 -5.38 -3.59
C GLN A 43 6.01 -4.70 -2.22
N PHE A 44 4.85 -4.10 -1.90
CA PHE A 44 4.63 -3.46 -0.60
C PHE A 44 4.84 -4.42 0.56
N LEU A 45 4.29 -5.63 0.46
CA LEU A 45 4.48 -6.68 1.46
C LEU A 45 5.95 -7.11 1.56
N ALA A 46 6.61 -7.29 0.42
CA ALA A 46 8.02 -7.73 0.35
C ALA A 46 8.99 -6.69 0.90
N THR A 47 8.65 -5.40 0.86
CA THR A 47 9.50 -4.35 1.44
C THR A 47 9.68 -4.52 2.94
N GLY A 48 8.65 -4.98 3.67
CA GLY A 48 8.69 -5.11 5.12
C GLY A 48 8.91 -3.79 5.89
N LEU A 49 8.78 -2.62 5.24
CA LEU A 49 9.08 -1.31 5.85
C LEU A 49 7.94 -0.76 6.69
N ILE A 50 6.71 -1.09 6.31
CA ILE A 50 5.48 -0.74 7.01
C ILE A 50 4.93 -2.00 7.69
N ARG A 51 4.54 -1.89 8.96
CA ARG A 51 3.92 -3.01 9.69
C ARG A 51 2.64 -3.44 8.96
N ASN A 52 2.40 -4.75 8.86
CA ASN A 52 1.24 -5.32 8.17
C ASN A 52 -0.10 -4.68 8.59
N GLU A 53 -0.30 -4.40 9.88
CA GLU A 53 -1.51 -3.71 10.35
C GLU A 53 -1.69 -2.33 9.71
N ARG A 54 -0.62 -1.53 9.68
CA ARG A 54 -0.64 -0.20 9.06
C ARG A 54 -0.79 -0.31 7.56
N LEU A 55 -0.08 -1.23 6.91
CA LEU A 55 -0.21 -1.48 5.48
C LEU A 55 -1.64 -1.86 5.11
N PHE A 56 -2.25 -2.76 5.88
CA PHE A 56 -3.64 -3.16 5.71
C PHE A 56 -4.58 -1.95 5.87
N ASN A 57 -4.53 -1.27 7.01
CA ASN A 57 -5.48 -0.19 7.31
C ASN A 57 -5.30 1.06 6.41
N ARG A 58 -4.06 1.39 6.04
CA ARG A 58 -3.74 2.61 5.27
C ARG A 58 -3.76 2.39 3.76
N ILE A 59 -3.62 1.15 3.30
CA ILE A 59 -3.56 0.85 1.87
C ILE A 59 -4.60 -0.20 1.46
N LEU A 60 -4.45 -1.43 1.94
CA LEU A 60 -5.22 -2.57 1.41
C LEU A 60 -6.72 -2.52 1.78
N TYR A 61 -7.03 -1.93 2.92
CA TYR A 61 -8.37 -1.76 3.47
C TYR A 61 -8.71 -0.28 3.66
N ASN A 62 -8.26 0.58 2.75
CA ASN A 62 -8.52 2.02 2.78
C ASN A 62 -9.47 2.46 1.68
N LYS A 63 -10.61 3.06 2.07
CA LYS A 63 -11.60 3.63 1.15
C LYS A 63 -11.01 4.71 0.23
N ALA A 64 -9.97 5.44 0.66
CA ALA A 64 -9.36 6.49 -0.15
C ALA A 64 -8.57 5.98 -1.37
N ILE A 65 -8.28 4.68 -1.45
CA ILE A 65 -7.52 4.08 -2.55
C ILE A 65 -8.45 3.55 -3.64
N ILE A 66 -9.39 2.71 -3.23
CA ILE A 66 -10.49 2.25 -4.05
C ILE A 66 -11.72 2.22 -3.15
N TRP A 67 -12.77 2.88 -3.61
CA TRP A 67 -14.06 2.87 -2.93
C TRP A 67 -15.11 2.36 -3.90
N ILE A 68 -15.64 1.20 -3.58
CA ILE A 68 -16.81 0.63 -4.25
C ILE A 68 -17.90 0.58 -3.19
N GLN A 69 -19.12 1.03 -3.50
CA GLN A 69 -20.21 1.00 -2.56
C GLN A 69 -21.41 0.28 -3.17
N ASN A 70 -22.08 -0.55 -2.38
CA ASN A 70 -23.42 -1.08 -2.66
C ASN A 70 -24.32 -0.81 -1.44
N GLU A 71 -25.62 -1.07 -1.55
CA GLU A 71 -26.65 -0.83 -0.53
C GLU A 71 -26.32 -1.37 0.88
N GLY A 72 -25.39 -2.33 1.01
CA GLY A 72 -24.97 -2.90 2.29
C GLY A 72 -23.47 -2.92 2.58
N TYR A 73 -22.59 -2.55 1.63
CA TYR A 73 -21.15 -2.73 1.80
C TYR A 73 -20.31 -1.65 1.13
N ASP A 74 -19.26 -1.25 1.85
CA ASP A 74 -18.12 -0.53 1.31
C ASP A 74 -17.00 -1.53 0.95
N GLY A 75 -16.49 -1.44 -0.27
CA GLY A 75 -15.42 -2.24 -0.83
C GLY A 75 -14.10 -1.48 -0.79
N HIS A 76 -13.05 -2.20 -0.42
CA HIS A 76 -11.66 -1.75 -0.33
C HIS A 76 -10.79 -2.57 -1.28
N LEU A 77 -9.50 -2.27 -1.42
CA LEU A 77 -8.60 -3.00 -2.34
C LEU A 77 -8.59 -4.50 -2.06
N LEU A 78 -8.64 -4.87 -0.78
CA LEU A 78 -8.98 -6.20 -0.30
C LEU A 78 -10.42 -6.23 0.21
N ALA A 79 -11.24 -7.11 -0.34
CA ALA A 79 -12.58 -7.41 0.17
C ALA A 79 -12.58 -8.76 0.88
N LYS A 80 -13.26 -8.89 2.02
CA LYS A 80 -13.46 -10.21 2.66
C LYS A 80 -14.14 -11.17 1.68
N ALA A 81 -13.77 -12.46 1.71
CA ALA A 81 -14.25 -13.45 0.74
C ALA A 81 -15.79 -13.50 0.64
N ASN A 82 -16.49 -13.49 1.78
CA ASN A 82 -17.96 -13.45 1.82
C ASN A 82 -18.54 -12.18 1.16
N VAL A 83 -17.97 -11.02 1.44
CA VAL A 83 -18.37 -9.74 0.82
C VAL A 83 -18.08 -9.78 -0.69
N ALA A 84 -16.94 -10.34 -1.10
CA ALA A 84 -16.61 -10.50 -2.51
C ALA A 84 -17.59 -11.42 -3.26
N ASP A 85 -18.07 -12.49 -2.63
CA ASP A 85 -19.08 -13.38 -3.21
C ASP A 85 -20.47 -12.71 -3.32
N GLU A 86 -20.83 -11.88 -2.34
CA GLU A 86 -22.06 -11.06 -2.42
C GLU A 86 -21.97 -10.00 -3.52
N LEU A 87 -20.80 -9.37 -3.70
CA LEU A 87 -20.56 -8.46 -4.82
C LEU A 87 -20.66 -9.18 -6.18
N LYS A 88 -20.25 -10.45 -6.27
CA LYS A 88 -20.33 -11.27 -7.50
C LYS A 88 -21.76 -11.62 -7.93
N THR A 89 -22.66 -11.83 -6.97
CA THR A 89 -23.98 -12.43 -7.22
C THR A 89 -25.07 -11.44 -7.63
N ARG A 90 -24.90 -10.13 -7.37
CA ARG A 90 -25.89 -9.10 -7.80
C ARG A 90 -25.72 -8.72 -9.27
N LYS A 91 -26.63 -9.18 -10.14
CA LYS A 91 -26.74 -8.82 -11.57
C LYS A 91 -27.41 -7.45 -11.78
N ASN A 92 -26.83 -6.36 -11.29
CA ASN A 92 -27.34 -5.02 -11.61
C ASN A 92 -26.66 -4.45 -12.85
N GLY A 93 -26.89 -5.03 -14.04
CA GLY A 93 -26.45 -4.50 -15.35
C GLY A 93 -24.93 -4.38 -15.59
N PHE A 94 -24.14 -4.44 -14.54
CA PHE A 94 -22.70 -4.39 -14.45
C PHE A 94 -22.34 -5.54 -13.52
N MET A 95 -21.88 -6.67 -14.06
CA MET A 95 -21.45 -7.79 -13.22
C MET A 95 -20.37 -7.30 -12.27
N MET A 96 -20.64 -7.24 -10.98
CA MET A 96 -19.69 -6.71 -10.03
C MET A 96 -18.61 -7.75 -9.73
N TYR A 97 -17.36 -7.33 -9.89
CA TYR A 97 -16.15 -7.81 -9.20
C TYR A 97 -16.02 -9.32 -8.94
N MET A 98 -15.35 -10.03 -9.85
CA MET A 98 -14.30 -11.04 -9.59
C MET A 98 -14.04 -11.85 -10.87
N PRO A 99 -12.77 -12.11 -11.27
CA PRO A 99 -12.47 -13.11 -12.28
C PRO A 99 -12.82 -14.50 -11.75
N THR A 100 -13.06 -15.46 -12.63
CA THR A 100 -13.26 -16.89 -12.29
C THR A 100 -12.13 -17.52 -11.46
N ASN A 101 -10.99 -16.82 -11.32
CA ASN A 101 -9.84 -17.21 -10.52
C ASN A 101 -9.35 -16.00 -9.69
N PRO A 102 -9.88 -15.78 -8.47
CA PRO A 102 -9.53 -14.64 -7.61
C PRO A 102 -8.07 -14.70 -7.16
N ILE A 103 -7.52 -13.54 -6.80
CA ILE A 103 -6.23 -13.44 -6.11
C ILE A 103 -6.57 -13.31 -4.63
N VAL A 104 -6.11 -14.26 -3.82
CA VAL A 104 -6.49 -14.36 -2.42
C VAL A 104 -5.29 -14.04 -1.54
N TYR A 105 -5.52 -13.18 -0.56
CA TYR A 105 -4.62 -12.89 0.55
C TYR A 105 -5.31 -13.32 1.84
N GLU A 106 -4.59 -14.05 2.67
CA GLU A 106 -5.01 -14.41 4.01
C GLU A 106 -4.51 -13.36 4.99
N VAL A 107 -5.42 -12.75 5.76
CA VAL A 107 -5.11 -11.76 6.79
C VAL A 107 -5.57 -12.33 8.12
N ASN A 108 -4.63 -12.69 8.99
CA ASN A 108 -4.90 -13.37 10.27
C ASN A 108 -5.81 -14.61 10.16
N GLY A 109 -5.65 -15.41 9.11
CA GLY A 109 -6.48 -16.60 8.87
C GLY A 109 -7.80 -16.34 8.15
N GLU A 110 -8.19 -15.08 7.95
CA GLU A 110 -9.37 -14.71 7.15
C GLU A 110 -8.98 -14.50 5.69
N ALA A 111 -9.78 -15.05 4.76
CA ALA A 111 -9.56 -14.90 3.33
C ALA A 111 -10.10 -13.56 2.80
N TYR A 112 -9.24 -12.82 2.09
CA TYR A 112 -9.57 -11.60 1.38
C TYR A 112 -9.24 -11.74 -0.10
N HIS A 113 -10.13 -11.26 -0.96
CA HIS A 113 -9.93 -11.22 -2.40
C HIS A 113 -9.44 -9.83 -2.81
N LEU A 114 -8.38 -9.79 -3.62
CA LEU A 114 -7.92 -8.56 -4.28
C LEU A 114 -8.90 -8.16 -5.36
N ILE A 115 -9.33 -6.90 -5.34
CA ILE A 115 -10.22 -6.36 -6.36
C ILE A 115 -9.44 -6.14 -7.67
N THR A 116 -9.72 -6.96 -8.68
CA THR A 116 -9.02 -6.93 -9.98
C THR A 116 -9.87 -6.48 -11.16
N ARG A 117 -11.18 -6.34 -11.00
CA ARG A 117 -12.06 -5.85 -12.07
C ARG A 117 -11.98 -4.33 -12.10
N ILE A 118 -10.88 -3.83 -12.67
CA ILE A 118 -10.59 -2.41 -12.82
C ILE A 118 -10.62 -2.12 -14.32
N ASP A 119 -11.74 -1.56 -14.77
CA ASP A 119 -12.19 -1.71 -16.16
C ASP A 119 -11.53 -0.70 -17.13
N SER A 120 -10.59 0.12 -16.66
CA SER A 120 -9.96 1.14 -17.51
C SER A 120 -8.55 1.55 -17.08
N VAL A 121 -7.58 1.30 -17.96
CA VAL A 121 -6.27 1.99 -17.91
C VAL A 121 -6.30 3.34 -18.64
N ARG A 122 -7.44 3.77 -19.21
CA ARG A 122 -7.53 4.82 -20.25
C ARG A 122 -7.26 6.25 -19.78
N ALA A 123 -7.11 6.47 -18.48
CA ALA A 123 -7.22 7.80 -17.93
C ALA A 123 -5.93 8.30 -17.30
N LYS A 124 -5.67 9.59 -17.57
CA LYS A 124 -4.72 10.43 -16.87
C LYS A 124 -5.02 10.42 -15.36
N PRO A 125 -4.05 10.08 -14.49
CA PRO A 125 -4.18 10.26 -13.05
C PRO A 125 -4.58 11.69 -12.69
N ASN A 126 -5.59 11.87 -11.85
CA ASN A 126 -5.93 13.20 -11.32
C ASN A 126 -5.39 13.33 -9.90
N LEU A 127 -4.20 13.91 -9.77
CA LEU A 127 -3.51 14.09 -8.48
C LEU A 127 -4.35 14.88 -7.47
N GLU A 128 -5.04 15.93 -7.89
CA GLU A 128 -5.90 16.73 -7.01
C GLU A 128 -7.01 15.86 -6.39
N ARG A 129 -7.64 15.01 -7.20
CA ARG A 129 -8.67 14.08 -6.71
C ARG A 129 -8.12 13.02 -5.76
N LEU A 130 -6.85 12.62 -5.89
CA LEU A 130 -6.23 11.66 -4.96
C LEU A 130 -6.06 12.21 -3.54
N HIS A 131 -6.07 13.55 -3.40
CA HIS A 131 -6.02 14.22 -2.10
C HIS A 131 -7.40 14.49 -1.49
N LEU A 132 -8.48 14.30 -2.27
CA LEU A 132 -9.84 14.48 -1.78
C LEU A 132 -10.39 13.19 -1.17
N ASP A 133 -11.44 13.32 -0.38
CA ASP A 133 -12.20 12.14 0.04
C ASP A 133 -12.73 11.42 -1.20
N PRO A 134 -12.59 10.08 -1.24
CA PRO A 134 -13.08 9.28 -2.35
C PRO A 134 -14.59 9.53 -2.48
N LYS A 135 -15.10 9.61 -3.72
CA LYS A 135 -16.54 9.60 -4.00
C LYS A 135 -16.97 8.16 -4.31
N PRO A 136 -18.17 7.72 -3.93
CA PRO A 136 -18.56 6.35 -4.14
C PRO A 136 -18.81 6.19 -5.63
N ILE A 137 -18.04 5.33 -6.28
CA ILE A 137 -18.27 4.99 -7.67
C ILE A 137 -18.73 3.54 -7.72
N LEU A 138 -19.95 3.32 -8.19
CA LEU A 138 -20.52 1.99 -8.48
C LEU A 138 -19.82 1.27 -9.66
N SER A 139 -18.81 1.89 -10.27
CA SER A 139 -18.00 1.34 -11.35
C SER A 139 -16.52 1.47 -11.02
N ALA A 140 -15.82 0.35 -10.98
CA ALA A 140 -14.40 0.27 -10.71
C ALA A 140 -13.61 1.35 -11.46
N ALA A 141 -12.96 2.24 -10.70
CA ALA A 141 -12.27 3.41 -11.24
C ALA A 141 -10.99 3.05 -12.00
N ARG A 142 -10.29 4.05 -12.54
CA ARG A 142 -9.19 3.86 -13.50
C ARG A 142 -7.94 3.32 -12.81
N VAL A 143 -7.27 2.38 -13.46
CA VAL A 143 -6.07 1.68 -12.96
C VAL A 143 -4.97 2.66 -12.59
N ASN A 144 -4.74 3.68 -13.41
CA ASN A 144 -3.64 4.62 -13.18
C ASN A 144 -3.86 5.46 -11.92
N ASP A 145 -5.10 5.87 -11.64
CA ASP A 145 -5.44 6.57 -10.39
C ASP A 145 -5.18 5.65 -9.19
N LEU A 146 -5.57 4.37 -9.29
CA LEU A 146 -5.34 3.39 -8.24
C LEU A 146 -3.85 3.21 -7.96
N LEU A 147 -3.04 2.97 -8.99
CA LEU A 147 -1.60 2.78 -8.86
C LEU A 147 -0.93 3.99 -8.21
N CYS A 148 -1.28 5.20 -8.65
CA CYS A 148 -0.80 6.43 -8.02
C CYS A 148 -1.23 6.52 -6.56
N SER A 149 -2.50 6.26 -6.24
CA SER A 149 -3.00 6.30 -4.86
C SER A 149 -2.28 5.30 -3.95
N MET A 150 -2.06 4.07 -4.44
CA MET A 150 -1.32 3.03 -3.72
C MET A 150 0.10 3.48 -3.37
N VAL A 151 0.85 4.00 -4.35
CA VAL A 151 2.21 4.50 -4.14
C VAL A 151 2.21 5.68 -3.19
N MET A 152 1.36 6.69 -3.40
CA MET A 152 1.24 7.86 -2.52
C MET A 152 1.00 7.45 -1.07
N ARG A 153 0.02 6.57 -0.82
CA ARG A 153 -0.31 6.11 0.54
C ARG A 153 0.81 5.29 1.17
N PHE A 154 1.60 4.55 0.39
CA PHE A 154 2.79 3.86 0.89
C PHE A 154 3.82 4.87 1.42
N TYR A 155 4.23 5.84 0.59
CA TYR A 155 5.21 6.84 0.99
C TYR A 155 4.71 7.70 2.15
N GLU A 156 3.47 8.20 2.10
CA GLU A 156 2.88 8.99 3.18
C GLU A 156 2.85 8.22 4.50
N THR A 157 2.48 6.93 4.47
CA THR A 157 2.43 6.09 5.67
C THR A 157 3.83 5.89 6.24
N TYR A 158 4.81 5.58 5.39
CA TYR A 158 6.18 5.31 5.85
C TYR A 158 6.87 6.58 6.37
N VAL A 159 6.70 7.73 5.70
CA VAL A 159 7.20 9.03 6.19
C VAL A 159 6.59 9.37 7.54
N ALA A 160 5.28 9.16 7.72
CA ALA A 160 4.61 9.39 9.00
C ALA A 160 5.14 8.48 10.11
N ASP A 161 5.40 7.20 9.79
CA ASP A 161 5.99 6.26 10.75
C ASP A 161 7.42 6.66 11.14
N LEU A 162 8.27 7.03 10.17
CA LEU A 162 9.62 7.54 10.44
C LEU A 162 9.59 8.82 11.29
N ALA A 163 8.68 9.75 11.00
CA ALA A 163 8.54 10.99 11.75
C ALA A 163 8.20 10.74 13.22
N LEU A 164 7.32 9.76 13.50
CA LEU A 164 6.97 9.35 14.85
C LEU A 164 8.18 8.81 15.60
N VAL A 165 8.97 7.93 14.95
CA VAL A 165 10.19 7.37 15.57
C VAL A 165 11.21 8.46 15.87
N ILE A 166 11.46 9.36 14.91
CA ILE A 166 12.42 10.47 15.05
C ILE A 166 12.03 11.39 16.22
N ALA A 167 10.72 11.65 16.41
CA ALA A 167 10.25 12.45 17.54
C ALA A 167 10.51 11.77 18.90
N THR A 168 10.51 10.43 18.93
CA THR A 168 10.67 9.65 20.17
C THR A 168 12.13 9.29 20.50
N LYS A 169 13.04 9.21 19.51
CA LYS A 169 14.44 8.77 19.70
C LYS A 169 15.45 9.91 19.55
N ARG A 170 16.48 9.94 20.42
CA ARG A 170 17.60 10.91 20.38
C ARG A 170 18.61 10.67 19.23
N GLU A 171 18.66 9.49 18.63
CA GLU A 171 19.50 9.22 17.45
C GLU A 171 18.80 9.64 16.14
N SER A 172 18.59 10.94 16.00
CA SER A 172 17.74 11.51 14.96
C SER A 172 18.40 11.57 13.58
N ASN A 173 19.73 11.62 13.48
CA ASN A 173 20.39 12.01 12.22
C ASN A 173 20.26 10.99 11.08
N LYS A 174 20.47 9.69 11.37
CA LYS A 174 20.36 8.63 10.34
C LYS A 174 18.92 8.48 9.83
N LEU A 175 17.96 8.41 10.74
CA LEU A 175 16.54 8.33 10.40
C LEU A 175 16.02 9.61 9.74
N SER A 176 16.53 10.78 10.13
CA SER A 176 16.22 12.04 9.46
C SER A 176 16.73 12.04 8.02
N ASN A 177 17.92 11.48 7.77
CA ASN A 177 18.45 11.34 6.41
C ASN A 177 17.62 10.35 5.59
N LEU A 178 17.24 9.20 6.16
CA LEU A 178 16.33 8.26 5.51
C LEU A 178 14.98 8.91 5.20
N LYS A 179 14.37 9.62 6.15
CA LYS A 179 13.12 10.35 5.94
C LYS A 179 13.24 11.37 4.82
N LYS A 180 14.32 12.16 4.79
CA LYS A 180 14.60 13.12 3.71
C LYS A 180 14.73 12.44 2.35
N TYR A 181 15.42 11.31 2.27
CA TYR A 181 15.53 10.51 1.05
C TYR A 181 14.15 10.05 0.57
N VAL A 182 13.34 9.49 1.46
CA VAL A 182 11.98 9.01 1.15
C VAL A 182 11.09 10.16 0.67
N GLU A 183 11.15 11.32 1.34
CA GLU A 183 10.41 12.52 0.93
C GLU A 183 10.86 13.03 -0.44
N HIS A 184 12.17 12.97 -0.72
CA HIS A 184 12.72 13.37 -2.01
C HIS A 184 12.27 12.44 -3.13
N GLU A 185 12.39 11.12 -2.96
CA GLU A 185 11.93 10.14 -3.94
C GLU A 185 10.41 10.24 -4.16
N TYR A 186 9.63 10.48 -3.10
CA TYR A 186 8.19 10.74 -3.23
C TYR A 186 7.89 12.01 -4.03
N ALA A 187 8.61 13.10 -3.78
CA ALA A 187 8.46 14.34 -4.54
C ALA A 187 8.83 14.15 -6.02
N GLN A 188 9.89 13.39 -6.31
CA GLN A 188 10.26 13.02 -7.67
C GLN A 188 9.17 12.20 -8.36
N PHE A 189 8.58 11.21 -7.68
CA PHE A 189 7.44 10.46 -8.18
C PHE A 189 6.27 11.38 -8.55
N MET A 190 5.87 12.26 -7.63
CA MET A 190 4.76 13.19 -7.86
C MET A 190 5.03 14.14 -9.02
N GLN A 191 6.26 14.65 -9.13
CA GLN A 191 6.68 15.50 -10.24
C GLN A 191 6.68 14.73 -11.56
N ALA A 192 7.16 13.48 -11.59
CA ALA A 192 7.14 12.64 -12.77
C ALA A 192 5.70 12.37 -13.25
N VAL A 193 4.78 12.03 -12.34
CA VAL A 193 3.35 11.84 -12.68
C VAL A 193 2.75 13.13 -13.22
N LYS A 194 3.04 14.28 -12.60
CA LYS A 194 2.60 15.59 -13.10
C LYS A 194 3.14 15.90 -14.51
N THR A 195 4.41 15.61 -14.75
CA THR A 195 5.03 15.78 -16.06
C THR A 195 4.41 14.86 -17.12
N LEU A 196 4.20 13.58 -16.82
CA LEU A 196 3.47 12.65 -17.72
C LEU A 196 2.06 13.16 -18.04
N ASN A 197 1.43 13.76 -17.03
CA ASN A 197 0.13 14.37 -17.11
C ASN A 197 0.11 15.59 -18.05
N ASP A 198 1.14 16.43 -17.99
CA ASP A 198 1.23 17.69 -18.75
C ASP A 198 1.63 17.47 -20.22
N TYR A 199 2.41 16.42 -20.52
CA TYR A 199 2.81 16.07 -21.89
C TYR A 199 1.69 15.50 -22.78
N HIS A 200 0.42 15.56 -22.36
CA HIS A 200 -0.75 15.09 -23.12
C HIS A 200 -0.58 13.66 -23.70
N LEU A 201 0.05 12.76 -22.95
CA LEU A 201 0.29 11.39 -23.39
C LEU A 201 -1.02 10.66 -23.71
N ASN A 202 -0.94 9.68 -24.61
CA ASN A 202 -2.09 8.83 -24.90
C ASN A 202 -2.27 7.82 -23.75
N TRP A 203 -3.18 8.12 -22.84
CA TRP A 203 -3.49 7.28 -21.67
C TRP A 203 -4.32 6.04 -22.03
N HIS A 204 -4.70 5.82 -23.29
CA HIS A 204 -5.39 4.60 -23.74
C HIS A 204 -4.52 3.34 -23.57
N PRO A 205 -5.07 2.11 -23.41
CA PRO A 205 -4.27 0.86 -23.36
C PRO A 205 -3.38 0.57 -24.58
N ARG A 206 -3.51 1.35 -25.65
CA ARG A 206 -2.66 1.27 -26.85
C ARG A 206 -1.68 2.45 -26.95
N GLY A 207 -1.78 3.41 -26.05
CA GLY A 207 -0.85 4.51 -25.90
C GLY A 207 0.21 4.20 -24.86
N ASN A 208 1.16 5.10 -24.70
CA ASN A 208 2.33 4.92 -23.84
C ASN A 208 2.16 5.48 -22.42
N GLY A 209 1.09 6.22 -22.12
CA GLY A 209 0.93 6.86 -20.81
C GLY A 209 0.89 5.87 -19.64
N HIS A 210 0.19 4.75 -19.80
CA HIS A 210 0.16 3.68 -18.79
C HIS A 210 1.54 3.07 -18.59
N GLU A 211 2.20 2.67 -19.67
CA GLU A 211 3.52 2.03 -19.61
C GLU A 211 4.57 2.94 -18.97
N LEU A 212 4.56 4.24 -19.30
CA LEU A 212 5.45 5.23 -18.71
C LEU A 212 5.18 5.42 -17.21
N LEU A 213 3.91 5.36 -16.77
CA LEU A 213 3.59 5.34 -15.34
C LEU A 213 4.17 4.10 -14.66
N LEU A 214 4.06 2.92 -15.29
CA LEU A 214 4.65 1.69 -14.73
C LEU A 214 6.17 1.81 -14.61
N GLN A 215 6.84 2.38 -15.61
CA GLN A 215 8.28 2.63 -15.56
C GLN A 215 8.65 3.60 -14.43
N VAL A 216 7.86 4.66 -14.22
CA VAL A 216 8.07 5.58 -13.10
C VAL A 216 7.96 4.85 -11.77
N ILE A 217 6.96 3.97 -11.59
CA ILE A 217 6.79 3.17 -10.37
C ILE A 217 7.93 2.16 -10.20
N ASP A 218 8.31 1.46 -11.26
CA ASP A 218 9.38 0.47 -11.26
C ASP A 218 10.75 1.08 -10.91
N ASN A 219 10.96 2.37 -11.22
CA ASN A 219 12.18 3.08 -10.90
C ASN A 219 12.32 3.48 -9.42
N LEU A 220 11.24 3.39 -8.63
CA LEU A 220 11.26 3.70 -7.20
C LEU A 220 12.09 2.68 -6.43
N GLN A 221 13.24 3.12 -5.91
CA GLN A 221 14.21 2.25 -5.24
C GLN A 221 13.68 1.75 -3.91
N LEU A 222 12.93 2.58 -3.18
CA LEU A 222 12.36 2.17 -1.90
C LEU A 222 11.41 0.98 -2.03
N LEU A 223 10.60 0.92 -3.09
CA LEU A 223 9.67 -0.20 -3.34
C LEU A 223 10.38 -1.52 -3.69
N LYS A 224 11.65 -1.44 -4.09
CA LYS A 224 12.52 -2.59 -4.38
C LYS A 224 13.42 -2.96 -3.21
N SER A 225 13.38 -2.19 -2.13
CA SER A 225 14.28 -2.32 -0.99
C SER A 225 13.69 -3.16 0.13
N LYS A 226 14.58 -3.74 0.92
CA LYS A 226 14.29 -4.42 2.20
C LYS A 226 15.04 -3.74 3.34
N PRO A 227 14.67 -3.97 4.61
CA PRO A 227 15.48 -3.59 5.77
C PRO A 227 16.96 -3.94 5.57
N GLY A 228 17.85 -3.00 5.84
CA GLY A 228 19.30 -3.11 5.65
C GLY A 228 19.80 -2.79 4.23
N THR A 229 18.92 -2.53 3.26
CA THR A 229 19.34 -2.12 1.91
C THR A 229 20.02 -0.75 1.97
N VAL A 230 21.17 -0.62 1.31
CA VAL A 230 21.90 0.65 1.19
C VAL A 230 21.44 1.34 -0.10
N LEU A 231 20.87 2.53 0.04
CA LEU A 231 20.48 3.37 -1.09
C LEU A 231 21.41 4.56 -1.19
N VAL A 232 21.89 4.82 -2.41
CA VAL A 232 22.73 5.98 -2.68
C VAL A 232 21.83 7.19 -2.88
N ASP A 233 22.09 8.25 -2.12
CA ASP A 233 21.41 9.52 -2.25
C ASP A 233 22.25 10.46 -3.13
N PHE A 234 21.90 10.50 -4.42
CA PHE A 234 22.54 11.40 -5.38
C PHE A 234 22.04 12.86 -5.25
N SER A 235 21.03 13.12 -4.42
CA SER A 235 20.42 14.45 -4.26
C SER A 235 21.05 15.28 -3.13
N ASN A 236 21.69 14.63 -2.15
CA ASN A 236 22.42 15.28 -1.05
C ASN A 236 23.85 14.72 -0.94
N ASN A 237 24.85 15.54 -1.27
CA ASN A 237 26.27 15.35 -0.91
C ASN A 237 26.92 13.98 -1.25
N HIS A 238 26.37 13.20 -2.20
CA HIS A 238 26.85 11.83 -2.49
C HIS A 238 26.90 10.95 -1.24
N GLY A 239 25.80 10.95 -0.48
CA GLY A 239 25.63 10.13 0.72
C GLY A 239 24.99 8.77 0.43
N TYR A 240 24.83 7.97 1.47
CA TYR A 240 23.98 6.78 1.45
C TYR A 240 23.01 6.81 2.64
N VAL A 241 21.86 6.17 2.47
CA VAL A 241 20.91 5.88 3.54
C VAL A 241 20.74 4.37 3.65
N ILE A 242 20.57 3.89 4.88
CA ILE A 242 20.22 2.50 5.14
C ILE A 242 18.71 2.46 5.35
N VAL A 243 18.04 1.59 4.60
CA VAL A 243 16.60 1.40 4.70
C VAL A 243 16.29 0.64 5.99
N GLU A 244 15.43 1.20 6.84
CA GLU A 244 15.08 0.60 8.13
C GLU A 244 13.55 0.63 8.37
N PRO A 245 12.95 -0.45 8.88
CA PRO A 245 11.54 -0.48 9.19
C PRO A 245 11.27 0.37 10.43
N ALA A 246 10.40 1.37 10.29
CA ALA A 246 10.10 2.31 11.37
C ALA A 246 9.54 1.62 12.62
N TYR A 247 8.77 0.53 12.47
CA TYR A 247 8.08 -0.12 13.58
C TYR A 247 9.00 -0.99 14.47
N LEU A 248 10.06 -1.61 13.93
CA LEU A 248 10.99 -2.40 14.75
C LEU A 248 11.74 -1.52 15.75
N LEU A 249 12.01 -0.28 15.35
CA LEU A 249 12.67 0.71 16.19
C LEU A 249 11.79 1.11 17.39
N ILE A 250 10.46 1.07 17.26
CA ILE A 250 9.53 1.40 18.36
C ILE A 250 9.43 0.23 19.36
N GLU A 251 9.45 -1.00 18.87
CA GLU A 251 9.32 -2.19 19.71
C GLU A 251 10.55 -2.44 20.59
N GLU A 252 11.76 -2.17 20.08
CA GLU A 252 13.01 -2.22 20.86
C GLU A 252 13.00 -1.28 22.08
N THR A 253 12.35 -0.12 21.99
CA THR A 253 12.23 0.83 23.10
C THR A 253 11.27 0.36 24.19
N ASN A 254 10.20 -0.35 23.82
CA ASN A 254 9.24 -0.86 24.80
C ASN A 254 9.79 -2.09 25.55
N SER A 255 10.57 -2.94 24.88
CA SER A 255 11.21 -4.09 25.53
C SER A 255 12.36 -3.67 26.46
N THR A 256 13.14 -2.64 26.11
CA THR A 256 14.16 -2.09 27.02
C THR A 256 13.58 -1.32 28.20
N ALA A 257 12.46 -0.61 28.02
CA ALA A 257 11.77 0.07 29.12
C ALA A 257 11.04 -0.88 30.09
N GLN A 258 10.70 -2.11 29.65
CA GLN A 258 10.11 -3.15 30.50
C GLN A 258 11.16 -4.01 31.23
N ALA A 259 12.43 -3.94 30.82
CA ALA A 259 13.54 -4.71 31.40
C ALA A 259 14.35 -3.93 32.47
N LEU A 260 13.97 -2.69 32.76
CA LEU A 260 14.53 -1.81 33.80
C LEU A 260 13.54 -1.65 34.95
#